data_AF-A0A5K7ZHY7-F1
#
_entry.id   AF-A0A5K7ZHY7-F1
#
_cell.length_a   1.000
_cell.length_b   1.000
_cell.length_c   1.000
_cell.angle_alpha   90.00
_cell.angle_beta   90.00
_cell.angle_gamma   90.00
#
_symmetry.space_group_name_H-M   'P 1'
#
loop_
_entity.id
_entity.type
_entity.pdbx_description
1 polymer ?
#
loop_
_entity_poly.entity_id
_entity_poly.type
_entity_poly.pdbx_seq_one_letter_code
_entity_poly.pdbx_strand_id
1 'polypeptide(L)'
;MAFHGKCENISMDGALISNISLFDVEVGNEILIAIPLPQKNSSIKVKSTIRWIEKNQFGIRFYKRKNPRKIYKRKITVFTDSMICSTMINNLSRGGANIQIDEKFFLKKESEIHAIIPFAKRNEELTKRSVVKWIKNGQCGIQFV
;
A
#
# COMPACT_ATOMS: atom_id res chain seq x y z
N MET A 1 -14.64 -14.94 -14.38
CA MET A 1 -13.97 -15.79 -15.39
C MET A 1 -12.70 -16.36 -14.77
N ALA A 2 -12.40 -17.64 -14.96
CA ALA A 2 -11.18 -18.28 -14.46
C ALA A 2 -10.33 -18.71 -15.65
N PHE A 3 -9.03 -18.47 -15.58
CA PHE A 3 -8.11 -18.87 -16.64
C PHE A 3 -6.84 -19.50 -16.08
N HIS A 4 -6.25 -20.38 -16.87
CA HIS A 4 -5.05 -21.12 -16.52
C HIS A 4 -3.88 -20.53 -17.30
N GLY A 5 -2.98 -19.85 -16.60
CA GLY A 5 -1.70 -19.41 -17.13
C GLY A 5 -0.56 -20.27 -16.58
N LYS A 6 0.62 -20.17 -17.20
CA LYS A 6 1.83 -20.80 -16.68
C LYS A 6 2.60 -19.79 -15.83
N CYS A 7 2.92 -20.16 -14.59
CA CYS A 7 3.82 -19.38 -13.74
C CYS A 7 5.25 -19.60 -14.23
N GLU A 8 5.84 -18.62 -14.91
CA GLU A 8 7.22 -18.71 -15.43
C GLU A 8 8.25 -18.39 -14.35
N ASN A 9 7.89 -17.49 -13.42
CA ASN A 9 8.77 -17.09 -12.32
C ASN A 9 7.93 -16.64 -11.12
N ILE A 10 8.41 -16.90 -9.91
CA ILE A 10 7.76 -16.52 -8.65
C ILE A 10 8.79 -15.95 -7.68
N SER A 11 8.39 -14.87 -7.01
CA SER A 11 9.13 -14.27 -5.90
C SER A 11 8.19 -14.02 -4.71
N MET A 12 8.71 -13.51 -3.60
CA MET A 12 7.87 -13.12 -2.46
C MET A 12 6.90 -11.97 -2.80
N ASP A 13 7.22 -11.14 -3.80
CA ASP A 13 6.47 -9.93 -4.12
C ASP A 13 5.45 -10.13 -5.25
N GLY A 14 5.55 -11.22 -6.01
CA GLY A 14 4.75 -11.40 -7.22
C GLY A 14 5.21 -12.57 -8.08
N ALA A 15 4.57 -12.70 -9.24
CA ALA A 15 4.88 -13.73 -10.22
C ALA A 15 4.81 -13.19 -11.65
N LEU A 16 5.50 -13.88 -12.55
CA LEU A 16 5.37 -13.73 -13.99
C LEU A 16 4.47 -14.84 -14.51
N ILE A 17 3.38 -14.47 -15.19
CA ILE A 17 2.44 -15.41 -15.76
C ILE A 17 2.45 -15.28 -17.28
N SER A 18 2.57 -16.41 -17.97
CA SER A 18 2.52 -16.52 -19.44
C SER A 18 1.25 -17.25 -19.90
N ASN A 19 1.07 -17.27 -21.22
CA ASN A 19 -0.02 -17.95 -21.92
C ASN A 19 -1.40 -17.29 -21.72
N ILE A 20 -1.43 -15.96 -21.74
CA ILE A 20 -2.67 -15.17 -21.60
C ILE A 20 -3.30 -14.69 -22.91
N SER A 21 -2.85 -15.18 -24.06
CA SER A 21 -3.30 -14.73 -25.38
C SER A 21 -4.80 -14.92 -25.67
N LEU A 22 -5.57 -15.40 -24.69
CA LEU A 22 -7.00 -15.68 -24.76
C LEU A 22 -7.83 -14.85 -23.78
N PHE A 23 -7.23 -13.90 -23.04
CA PHE A 23 -7.93 -13.17 -21.97
C PHE A 23 -7.66 -11.66 -22.01
N ASP A 24 -8.75 -10.89 -22.01
CA ASP A 24 -8.69 -9.44 -21.80
C ASP A 24 -8.39 -9.14 -20.33
N VAL A 25 -7.16 -8.72 -20.07
CA VAL A 25 -6.70 -8.27 -18.75
C VAL A 25 -6.13 -6.86 -18.88
N GLU A 26 -6.32 -6.04 -17.83
CA GLU A 26 -5.84 -4.66 -17.80
C GLU A 26 -4.90 -4.42 -16.63
N VAL A 27 -3.93 -3.53 -16.82
CA VAL A 27 -3.03 -3.08 -15.75
C VAL A 27 -3.85 -2.40 -14.65
N GLY A 28 -3.59 -2.78 -13.40
CA GLY A 28 -4.33 -2.27 -12.24
C GLY A 28 -5.50 -3.15 -11.81
N ASN A 29 -5.94 -4.10 -12.64
CA ASN A 29 -7.00 -5.02 -12.25
C ASN A 29 -6.55 -5.90 -11.08
N GLU A 30 -7.46 -6.08 -10.12
CA GLU A 30 -7.29 -7.02 -9.02
C GLU A 30 -7.77 -8.40 -9.47
N ILE A 31 -6.92 -9.40 -9.31
CA ILE A 31 -7.20 -10.79 -9.66
C ILE A 31 -6.97 -11.68 -8.45
N LEU A 32 -7.67 -12.81 -8.39
CA LEU A 32 -7.36 -13.87 -7.44
C LEU A 32 -6.55 -14.94 -8.17
N ILE A 33 -5.30 -15.15 -7.77
CA ILE A 33 -4.51 -16.26 -8.28
C ILE A 33 -4.62 -17.46 -7.35
N ALA A 34 -4.64 -18.65 -7.93
CA ALA A 34 -4.49 -19.91 -7.21
C ALA A 34 -3.25 -20.63 -7.76
N ILE A 35 -2.22 -20.77 -6.94
CA ILE A 35 -1.00 -21.49 -7.30
C ILE A 35 -1.08 -22.88 -6.65
N PRO A 36 -1.27 -23.96 -7.42
CA PRO A 36 -1.33 -25.31 -6.86
C PRO A 36 0.02 -25.71 -6.27
N LEU A 37 0.00 -26.36 -5.10
CA LEU A 37 1.18 -26.92 -4.47
C LEU A 37 1.28 -28.39 -4.90
N PRO A 38 2.29 -28.83 -5.68
CA PRO A 38 2.28 -30.17 -6.26
C PRO A 38 2.24 -31.33 -5.25
N GLN A 39 2.74 -31.11 -4.03
CA GLN A 39 2.91 -32.14 -3.00
C GLN A 39 1.85 -32.11 -1.90
N LYS A 40 0.94 -31.14 -1.94
CA LYS A 40 -0.15 -30.99 -0.96
C LYS A 40 -1.36 -30.73 -1.82
N ASN A 41 -2.40 -31.55 -1.80
CA ASN A 41 -3.65 -31.34 -2.56
C ASN A 41 -4.36 -30.04 -2.15
N SER A 42 -3.73 -28.90 -2.41
CA SER A 42 -4.02 -27.57 -1.90
C SER A 42 -3.39 -26.54 -2.82
N SER A 43 -3.84 -25.29 -2.69
CA SER A 43 -3.34 -24.17 -3.48
C SER A 43 -3.15 -22.94 -2.59
N ILE A 44 -2.13 -22.15 -2.93
CA ILE A 44 -1.97 -20.81 -2.39
C ILE A 44 -2.94 -19.90 -3.15
N LYS A 45 -3.90 -19.31 -2.44
CA LYS A 45 -4.84 -18.34 -3.00
C LYS A 45 -4.49 -16.93 -2.54
N VAL A 46 -4.14 -16.05 -3.48
CA VAL A 46 -3.66 -14.70 -3.16
C VAL A 46 -4.32 -13.66 -4.05
N LYS A 47 -4.89 -12.62 -3.43
CA LYS A 47 -5.33 -11.43 -4.18
C LYS A 47 -4.11 -10.69 -4.69
N SER A 48 -4.07 -10.44 -5.98
CA SER A 48 -2.93 -9.85 -6.67
C SER A 48 -3.39 -8.72 -7.58
N THR A 49 -2.47 -7.84 -7.98
CA THR A 49 -2.74 -6.75 -8.93
C THR A 49 -1.86 -6.92 -10.16
N ILE A 50 -2.42 -6.76 -11.36
CA ILE A 50 -1.67 -6.75 -12.61
C ILE A 50 -0.82 -5.47 -12.69
N ARG A 51 0.49 -5.60 -12.90
CA ARG A 51 1.44 -4.48 -12.89
C ARG A 51 1.84 -4.02 -14.28
N TRP A 52 1.96 -4.96 -15.20
CA TRP A 52 2.34 -4.72 -16.59
C TRP A 52 1.86 -5.90 -17.43
N ILE A 53 1.66 -5.66 -18.73
CA ILE A 53 1.27 -6.66 -19.72
C ILE A 53 2.22 -6.48 -20.90
N GLU A 54 2.83 -7.55 -21.36
CA GLU A 54 3.70 -7.55 -22.54
C GLU A 54 3.41 -8.81 -23.37
N LYS A 55 2.90 -8.61 -24.59
CA LYS A 55 2.51 -9.71 -25.49
C LYS A 55 1.61 -10.73 -24.77
N ASN A 56 2.07 -11.96 -24.61
CA ASN A 56 1.34 -13.08 -23.99
C ASN A 56 1.71 -13.29 -22.52
N GLN A 57 2.26 -12.26 -21.87
CA GLN A 57 2.74 -12.32 -20.49
C GLN A 57 2.22 -11.12 -19.69
N PHE A 58 2.08 -11.32 -18.39
CA PHE A 58 1.79 -10.24 -17.47
C PHE A 58 2.45 -10.49 -16.11
N GLY A 59 2.89 -9.39 -15.49
CA GLY A 59 3.44 -9.41 -14.15
C GLY A 59 2.35 -9.15 -13.12
N ILE A 60 2.30 -9.98 -12.08
CA ILE A 60 1.38 -9.81 -10.97
C ILE A 60 2.13 -9.50 -9.69
N ARG A 61 1.49 -8.73 -8.82
CA ARG A 61 2.00 -8.43 -7.49
C ARG A 61 1.07 -8.96 -6.42
N PHE A 62 1.59 -9.76 -5.49
CA PHE A 62 0.83 -10.37 -4.40
C PHE A 62 0.37 -9.35 -3.36
N TYR A 63 1.08 -8.22 -3.24
CA TYR A 63 0.75 -7.16 -2.30
C TYR A 63 0.67 -5.82 -3.02
N LYS A 64 -0.47 -5.12 -2.91
CA LYS A 64 -0.62 -3.76 -3.47
C LYS A 64 0.43 -2.77 -2.95
N ARG A 65 1.00 -2.99 -1.76
CA ARG A 65 1.93 -2.07 -1.09
C ARG A 65 3.37 -2.53 -1.23
N LYS A 66 4.28 -1.59 -1.57
CA LYS A 66 5.74 -1.82 -1.58
C LYS A 66 6.35 -1.96 -0.19
N ASN A 67 5.78 -1.28 0.79
CA ASN A 67 6.22 -1.37 2.17
C ASN A 67 5.06 -1.84 3.05
N PRO A 68 5.23 -2.91 3.84
CA PRO A 68 4.23 -3.31 4.81
C PRO A 68 4.07 -2.19 5.85
N ARG A 69 2.83 -1.95 6.25
CA ARG A 69 2.50 -1.00 7.32
C ARG A 69 2.39 -1.76 8.62
N LYS A 70 3.11 -1.33 9.64
CA LYS A 70 2.98 -1.84 11.01
C LYS A 70 1.97 -1.01 11.77
N ILE A 71 1.18 -1.65 12.64
CA ILE A 71 0.30 -0.95 13.56
C ILE A 71 1.19 -0.10 14.47
N TYR A 72 0.88 1.19 14.54
CA TYR A 72 1.62 2.15 15.34
C TYR A 72 0.63 3.20 15.78
N LYS A 73 0.10 3.04 17.01
CA LYS A 73 -0.93 3.89 17.59
C LYS A 73 -0.30 4.87 18.56
N ARG A 74 -0.04 6.10 18.13
CA ARG A 74 0.56 7.15 18.96
C ARG A 74 -0.01 8.52 18.61
N LYS A 75 0.05 9.44 19.56
CA LYS A 75 -0.20 10.85 19.28
C LYS A 75 1.00 11.42 18.54
N ILE A 76 0.74 12.19 17.49
CA ILE A 76 1.73 12.86 16.65
C ILE A 76 1.30 14.31 16.47
N THR A 77 2.26 15.14 16.07
CA THR A 77 1.98 16.51 15.66
C THR A 77 2.09 16.60 14.14
N VAL A 78 1.07 17.15 13.49
CA VAL A 78 1.05 17.43 12.06
C VAL A 78 0.90 18.92 11.88
N PHE A 79 1.72 19.51 11.02
CA PHE A 79 1.63 20.93 10.72
C PHE A 79 1.87 21.24 9.26
N THR A 80 1.36 22.39 8.86
CA THR A 80 1.61 23.09 7.59
C THR A 80 2.02 24.51 7.93
N ASP A 81 2.29 25.34 6.94
CA ASP A 81 2.65 26.74 7.16
C ASP A 81 1.56 27.54 7.89
N SER A 82 0.29 27.13 7.78
CA SER A 82 -0.86 27.88 8.32
C SER A 82 -1.54 27.21 9.53
N MET A 83 -1.17 25.98 9.90
CA MET A 83 -1.88 25.24 10.95
C MET A 83 -1.03 24.15 11.58
N ILE A 84 -1.24 23.92 12.88
CA ILE A 84 -0.67 22.82 13.65
C ILE A 84 -1.79 22.05 14.34
N CYS A 85 -1.70 20.73 14.32
CA CYS A 85 -2.69 19.84 14.89
C CYS A 85 -2.02 18.64 15.56
N SER A 86 -2.52 18.27 16.73
CA SER A 86 -2.19 16.99 17.34
C SER A 86 -3.20 15.94 16.93
N THR A 87 -2.75 14.80 16.39
CA THR A 87 -3.63 13.70 15.97
C THR A 87 -3.03 12.33 16.28
N MET A 88 -3.75 11.25 16.00
CA MET A 88 -3.27 9.88 16.14
C MET A 88 -2.75 9.34 14.81
N ILE A 89 -1.54 8.78 14.83
CA ILE A 89 -1.10 7.84 13.80
C ILE A 89 -1.69 6.46 14.11
N ASN A 90 -2.21 5.77 13.09
CA ASN A 90 -2.81 4.44 13.21
C ASN A 90 -1.85 3.33 12.76
N ASN A 91 -1.10 3.60 11.69
CA ASN A 91 -0.10 2.70 11.14
C ASN A 91 0.99 3.47 10.39
N LEU A 92 2.15 2.84 10.28
CA LEU A 92 3.37 3.43 9.74
C LEU A 92 4.10 2.42 8.85
N SER A 93 4.71 2.90 7.77
CA SER A 93 5.66 2.18 6.92
C SER A 93 6.86 3.06 6.61
N ARG A 94 7.87 2.50 5.95
CA ARG A 94 9.00 3.28 5.42
C ARG A 94 8.60 4.41 4.47
N GLY A 95 7.48 4.27 3.76
CA GLY A 95 7.06 5.22 2.73
C GLY A 95 5.87 6.12 3.11
N GLY A 96 5.33 6.00 4.34
CA GLY A 96 4.18 6.80 4.72
C GLY A 96 3.36 6.19 5.85
N ALA A 97 2.28 6.88 6.22
CA ALA A 97 1.46 6.57 7.38
C ALA A 97 -0.05 6.75 7.10
N ASN A 98 -0.88 6.20 7.99
CA ASN A 98 -2.28 6.54 8.11
C ASN A 98 -2.49 7.31 9.42
N ILE A 99 -3.07 8.50 9.34
CA ILE A 99 -3.35 9.36 10.49
C ILE A 99 -4.86 9.60 10.59
N GLN A 100 -5.34 9.86 11.80
CA GLN A 100 -6.68 10.39 12.01
C GLN A 100 -6.69 11.88 11.64
N ILE A 101 -7.82 12.39 11.21
CA ILE A 101 -8.06 13.81 10.99
C ILE A 101 -9.39 14.16 11.65
N ASP A 102 -9.36 15.19 12.48
CA ASP A 102 -10.56 15.81 13.04
C ASP A 102 -11.20 16.74 11.99
N GLU A 103 -12.52 16.91 12.03
CA GLU A 103 -13.29 17.78 11.13
C GLU A 103 -12.80 19.23 11.12
N LYS A 104 -12.13 19.66 12.20
CA LYS A 104 -11.54 21.00 12.32
C LYS A 104 -10.24 21.17 11.54
N PHE A 105 -9.62 20.09 11.08
CA PHE A 105 -8.32 20.12 10.39
C PHE A 105 -8.49 19.82 8.90
N PHE A 106 -8.63 20.88 8.11
CA PHE A 106 -8.87 20.79 6.68
C PHE A 106 -7.57 20.53 5.89
N LEU A 107 -7.23 19.26 5.70
CA LEU A 107 -6.24 18.86 4.71
C LEU A 107 -6.89 18.63 3.35
N LYS A 108 -6.15 18.87 2.27
CA LYS A 108 -6.54 18.52 0.90
C LYS A 108 -5.58 17.49 0.33
N LYS A 109 -6.07 16.67 -0.60
CA LYS A 109 -5.20 15.78 -1.38
C LYS A 109 -4.09 16.60 -2.06
N GLU A 110 -2.89 16.04 -2.10
CA GLU A 110 -1.63 16.64 -2.54
C GLU A 110 -1.11 17.82 -1.70
N SER A 111 -1.72 18.14 -0.56
CA SER A 111 -1.14 19.13 0.37
C SER A 111 0.16 18.61 0.95
N GLU A 112 1.15 19.50 1.05
CA GLU A 112 2.37 19.24 1.80
C GLU A 112 2.13 19.48 3.30
N ILE A 113 2.65 18.57 4.10
CA ILE A 113 2.57 18.62 5.55
C ILE A 113 3.90 18.14 6.16
N HIS A 114 4.14 18.51 7.40
CA HIS A 114 5.20 17.96 8.23
C HIS A 114 4.57 17.15 9.37
N ALA A 115 5.07 15.93 9.57
CA ALA A 115 4.64 15.06 10.66
C ALA A 115 5.81 14.84 11.63
N ILE A 116 5.62 15.17 12.90
CA ILE A 116 6.53 14.86 14.00
C ILE A 116 6.06 13.55 14.64
N ILE A 117 6.86 12.50 14.50
CA ILE A 117 6.52 11.14 14.90
C ILE A 117 7.48 10.72 16.03
N PRO A 118 6.99 10.49 17.26
CA PRO A 118 7.85 10.05 18.35
C PRO A 118 8.35 8.62 18.09
N PHE A 119 9.50 8.27 18.65
CA PHE A 119 9.96 6.88 18.66
C PHE A 119 9.22 6.06 19.72
N ALA A 120 9.00 4.77 19.46
CA ALA A 120 8.20 3.92 20.33
C ALA A 120 8.78 3.72 21.74
N LYS A 121 10.10 3.78 21.87
CA LYS A 121 10.88 3.38 23.05
C LYS A 121 12.00 4.37 23.40
N ARG A 122 11.98 5.58 22.84
CA ARG A 122 13.00 6.61 23.05
C ARG A 122 12.33 7.97 23.20
N ASN A 123 12.93 8.86 23.98
CA ASN A 123 12.55 10.28 24.05
C ASN A 123 13.13 11.06 22.86
N GLU A 124 12.93 10.52 21.67
CA GLU A 124 13.37 11.10 20.40
C GLU A 124 12.15 11.21 19.49
N GLU A 125 12.22 12.12 18.53
CA GLU A 125 11.17 12.34 17.54
C GLU A 125 11.77 12.44 16.13
N LEU A 126 10.97 12.05 15.15
CA LEU A 126 11.33 12.11 13.74
C LEU A 126 10.38 13.05 13.01
N THR A 127 10.94 14.11 12.44
CA THR A 127 10.19 15.01 11.55
C THR A 127 10.25 14.50 10.11
N LYS A 128 9.09 14.32 9.48
CA LYS A 128 8.97 13.89 8.09
C LYS A 128 8.10 14.85 7.28
N ARG A 129 8.68 15.43 6.23
CA ARG A 129 7.92 16.06 5.15
C ARG A 129 7.12 14.98 4.42
N SER A 130 5.87 15.28 4.18
CA SER A 130 4.90 14.33 3.66
C SER A 130 3.91 15.00 2.72
N VAL A 131 3.32 14.22 1.81
CA VAL A 131 2.24 14.65 0.93
C VAL A 131 0.99 13.85 1.23
N VAL A 132 -0.15 14.53 1.34
CA VAL A 132 -1.46 13.89 1.53
C VAL A 132 -1.87 13.17 0.25
N LYS A 133 -2.14 11.85 0.31
CA LYS A 133 -2.53 11.05 -0.86
C LYS A 133 -4.01 10.71 -0.94
N TRP A 134 -4.68 10.63 0.20
CA TRP A 134 -6.13 10.45 0.25
C TRP A 134 -6.68 10.87 1.61
N ILE A 135 -7.94 11.26 1.61
CA ILE A 135 -8.71 11.56 2.82
C ILE A 135 -10.03 10.80 2.71
N LYS A 136 -10.39 10.04 3.73
CA LYS A 136 -11.62 9.24 3.75
C LYS A 136 -12.02 8.94 5.19
N ASN A 137 -13.28 9.17 5.54
CA ASN A 137 -13.88 8.78 6.83
C ASN A 137 -13.05 9.22 8.05
N GLY A 138 -12.66 10.50 8.13
CA GLY A 138 -11.85 11.03 9.24
C GLY A 138 -10.42 10.46 9.30
N GLN A 139 -9.93 9.88 8.21
CA GLN A 139 -8.57 9.38 8.08
C GLN A 139 -7.87 9.98 6.88
N CYS A 140 -6.54 10.02 6.96
CA CYS A 140 -5.69 10.53 5.92
C CYS A 140 -4.45 9.66 5.72
N GLY A 141 -4.22 9.28 4.47
CA GLY A 141 -3.00 8.63 4.05
C GLY A 141 -1.97 9.68 3.66
N ILE A 142 -0.82 9.66 4.33
CA ILE A 142 0.31 10.55 4.04
C ILE A 142 1.47 9.72 3.48
N GLN A 143 2.16 10.26 2.48
CA GLN A 143 3.35 9.66 1.88
C GLN A 143 4.57 10.48 2.23
N PHE A 144 5.62 9.82 2.72
CA PHE A 144 6.88 10.49 3.03
C PHE A 144 7.64 10.82 1.74
N VAL A 145 8.21 12.04 1.71
CA VAL A 145 9.06 12.53 0.63
C VAL A 145 10.52 12.27 0.97
#